data_AF-A0A932EWP2-F1
#
_entry.id   AF-A0A932EWP2-F1
#
_cell.length_a   1.000
_cell.length_b   1.000
_cell.length_c   1.000
_cell.angle_alpha   90.00
_cell.angle_beta   90.00
_cell.angle_gamma   90.00
#
_symmetry.space_group_name_H-M   'P 1'
#
loop_
_entity.id
_entity.type
_entity.pdbx_description
1 polymer ?
#
loop_
_entity_poly.entity_id
_entity_poly.type
_entity_poly.pdbx_seq_one_letter_code
_entity_poly.pdbx_strand_id
1 'polypeptide(L)' 'MAELTDLVDLSDWPEGTRLIVRREPLHPGTKHSLFASTMFRYWGHYTDADGDPVGLDVHRLSRWAARDSNPEPAD' A
#
# COMPACT_ATOMS: atom_id res chain seq x y z
N MET A 1 0.63 -1.09 -10.22
CA MET A 1 -0.19 -0.37 -9.22
C MET A 1 -1.52 -0.03 -9.83
N ALA A 2 -2.55 0.10 -9.00
CA ALA A 2 -3.83 0.65 -9.41
C ALA A 2 -4.33 1.61 -8.34
N GLU A 3 -4.96 2.68 -8.77
CA GLU A 3 -5.75 3.56 -7.91
C GLU A 3 -7.20 3.07 -7.91
N LEU A 4 -7.78 2.93 -6.72
CA LEU A 4 -9.13 2.40 -6.51
C LEU A 4 -10.00 3.38 -5.72
N THR A 5 -9.58 4.65 -5.62
CA THR A 5 -10.26 5.71 -4.87
C THR A 5 -11.75 5.81 -5.21
N ASP A 6 -12.09 5.72 -6.50
CA ASP A 6 -13.47 5.84 -6.97
C ASP A 6 -14.35 4.61 -6.66
N LEU A 7 -13.78 3.54 -6.12
CA LEU A 7 -14.48 2.28 -5.81
C LEU A 7 -14.72 2.09 -4.31
N VAL A 8 -14.36 3.06 -3.48
CA VAL A 8 -14.52 3.03 -2.03
C VAL A 8 -15.21 4.29 -1.54
N ASP A 9 -15.99 4.17 -0.47
CA ASP A 9 -16.58 5.34 0.18
C ASP A 9 -15.56 5.96 1.15
N LEU A 10 -15.13 7.18 0.83
CA LEU A 10 -14.18 7.97 1.61
C LEU A 10 -14.81 9.29 2.09
N SER A 11 -16.14 9.39 2.09
CA SER A 11 -16.85 10.63 2.45
C SER A 11 -16.52 11.15 3.86
N ASP A 12 -16.19 10.25 4.78
CA ASP A 12 -15.79 10.59 6.16
C ASP A 12 -14.28 10.79 6.34
N TRP A 13 -13.49 10.74 5.26
CA TRP A 13 -12.03 10.88 5.30
C TRP A 13 -11.60 12.30 4.89
N PRO A 14 -10.37 12.72 5.24
CA PRO A 14 -9.83 14.00 4.77
C PRO A 14 -9.91 14.13 3.25
N GLU A 15 -10.23 15.33 2.78
CA GLU A 15 -10.26 15.66 1.35
C GLU A 15 -8.92 15.29 0.68
N GLY A 16 -9.00 14.73 -0.52
CA GLY A 16 -7.82 14.27 -1.26
C GLY A 16 -7.29 12.90 -0.83
N THR A 17 -7.95 12.19 0.09
CA THR A 17 -7.58 10.79 0.41
C THR A 17 -7.72 9.91 -0.83
N ARG A 18 -6.64 9.21 -1.19
CA ARG A 18 -6.55 8.27 -2.31
C ARG A 18 -6.24 6.87 -1.80
N LEU A 19 -6.77 5.84 -2.47
CA LEU A 19 -6.45 4.42 -2.22
C LEU A 19 -5.59 3.85 -3.34
N ILE A 20 -4.34 3.50 -3.04
CA ILE A 20 -3.40 2.88 -3.96
C ILE A 20 -3.20 1.42 -3.58
N VAL A 21 -3.39 0.50 -4.54
CA VAL A 21 -3.27 -0.95 -4.33
C VAL A 21 -2.20 -1.57 -5.21
N ARG A 22 -1.38 -2.41 -4.57
CA ARG A 22 -0.40 -3.31 -5.18
C ARG A 22 -0.97 -4.72 -5.29
N ARG A 23 -0.66 -5.37 -6.41
CA ARG A 23 -0.88 -6.80 -6.66
C ARG A 23 0.47 -7.52 -6.68
N GLU A 24 0.58 -8.59 -5.90
CA GLU A 24 1.76 -9.47 -5.87
C GLU A 24 1.35 -10.93 -6.05
N PRO A 25 2.21 -11.80 -6.61
CA PRO A 25 1.99 -13.24 -6.58
C PRO A 25 1.79 -13.76 -5.15
N LEU A 26 0.85 -14.67 -4.97
CA LEU A 26 0.60 -15.26 -3.66
C LEU A 26 1.75 -16.23 -3.30
N HIS A 27 2.44 -16.00 -2.18
CA HIS A 27 3.39 -16.96 -1.63
C HIS A 27 2.69 -17.93 -0.65
N PRO A 28 3.07 -19.23 -0.64
CA PRO A 28 2.49 -20.21 0.28
C PRO A 28 2.66 -19.75 1.74
N GLY A 29 1.55 -19.49 2.43
CA GLY A 29 1.53 -19.06 3.83
C GLY A 29 1.10 -17.61 4.09
N THR A 30 0.80 -16.82 3.06
CA THR A 30 0.41 -15.41 3.23
C THR A 30 -1.08 -15.30 3.58
N LYS A 31 -1.41 -14.83 4.79
CA LYS A 31 -2.80 -14.75 5.30
C LYS A 31 -3.47 -13.37 5.23
N HIS A 32 -2.77 -12.34 4.75
CA HIS A 32 -3.30 -10.97 4.72
C HIS A 32 -3.30 -10.41 3.30
N SER A 33 -4.43 -10.62 2.60
CA SER A 33 -4.75 -9.99 1.32
C SER A 33 -6.00 -9.13 1.51
N LEU A 34 -6.02 -7.94 0.88
CA LEU A 34 -7.14 -7.01 0.92
C LEU A 34 -8.42 -7.61 0.31
N PHE A 35 -8.26 -8.45 -0.71
CA PHE A 35 -9.35 -9.16 -1.36
C PHE A 35 -9.18 -10.66 -1.18
N ALA A 36 -10.30 -11.37 -1.10
CA ALA A 36 -10.33 -12.83 -1.18
C ALA A 36 -9.87 -13.26 -2.59
N SER A 37 -8.59 -13.58 -2.73
CA SER A 37 -7.98 -14.05 -3.98
C SER A 37 -7.10 -15.25 -3.71
N THR A 38 -7.13 -16.22 -4.62
CA THR A 38 -6.37 -17.47 -4.54
C THR A 38 -5.06 -17.42 -5.32
N MET A 39 -4.87 -16.39 -6.16
CA MET A 39 -3.72 -16.29 -7.07
C MET A 39 -2.79 -15.13 -6.71
N PHE A 40 -3.35 -14.06 -6.15
CA PHE A 40 -2.62 -12.83 -5.87
C PHE A 40 -2.89 -12.35 -4.45
N ARG A 41 -1.87 -11.75 -3.86
CA ARG A 41 -2.02 -10.91 -2.69
C ARG A 41 -2.27 -9.47 -3.14
N TYR A 42 -3.26 -8.84 -2.53
CA TYR A 42 -3.49 -7.42 -2.70
C TYR A 42 -3.16 -6.69 -1.40
N TRP A 43 -2.40 -5.61 -1.51
CA TRP A 43 -2.09 -4.74 -0.37
C TRP A 43 -2.33 -3.29 -0.76
N GLY A 44 -3.05 -2.57 0.09
CA GLY A 44 -3.50 -1.21 -0.18
C GLY A 44 -2.95 -0.22 0.83
N HIS A 45 -2.86 1.03 0.41
CA HIS A 45 -2.59 2.13 1.32
C HIS A 45 -3.28 3.41 0.94
N TYR A 46 -3.58 4.19 1.96
CA TYR A 46 -4.15 5.51 1.83
C TYR A 46 -3.04 6.57 1.80
N THR A 47 -3.22 7.57 0.96
CA THR A 47 -2.33 8.74 0.86
C THR A 47 -3.11 9.93 0.31
N ASP A 48 -2.70 11.14 0.67
CA ASP A 48 -3.14 12.42 0.11
C ASP A 48 -2.12 13.01 -0.89
N ALA A 49 -1.04 12.29 -1.16
CA ALA A 49 0.04 12.78 -2.02
C ALA A 49 -0.39 12.76 -3.49
N ASP A 50 -0.03 13.82 -4.22
CA ASP A 50 -0.18 13.90 -5.67
C ASP A 50 0.82 13.01 -6.40
N GLY A 51 0.46 12.62 -7.63
CA GLY A 51 1.35 11.93 -8.56
C GLY A 51 0.91 10.52 -8.93
N ASP A 52 1.75 9.88 -9.74
CA ASP A 52 1.50 8.55 -10.30
C ASP A 52 1.54 7.45 -9.21
N PRO A 53 0.56 6.53 -9.18
CA PRO A 53 0.50 5.46 -8.20
C PRO A 53 1.74 4.55 -8.12
N VAL A 54 2.47 4.35 -9.22
CA VAL A 54 3.73 3.56 -9.19
C VAL A 54 4.82 4.36 -8.50
N GLY A 55 4.97 5.64 -8.84
CA GLY A 55 5.94 6.53 -8.21
C GLY A 55 5.72 6.64 -6.69
N LEU A 56 4.46 6.75 -6.27
CA LEU A 56 4.09 6.83 -4.86
C LEU A 56 4.42 5.56 -4.08
N ASP A 57 4.14 4.37 -4.65
CA ASP A 57 4.50 3.11 -3.99
C ASP A 57 6.01 2.92 -3.85
N VAL A 58 6.79 3.23 -4.90
CA VAL A 58 8.25 3.14 -4.86
C VAL A 58 8.81 4.06 -3.77
N HIS A 59 8.36 5.31 -3.73
CA HIS A 59 8.80 6.28 -2.74
C HIS A 59 8.51 5.83 -1.30
N ARG A 60 7.35 5.21 -1.09
CA ARG A 60 6.96 4.63 0.20
C ARG A 60 7.83 3.45 0.60
N LEU A 61 8.11 2.53 -0.32
CA LEU A 61 8.98 1.39 -0.08
C LEU A 61 10.41 1.81 0.21
N SER A 62 10.95 2.81 -0.50
CA SER A 62 12.27 3.36 -0.21
C SER A 62 12.37 3.87 1.22
N ARG A 63 11.32 4.52 1.73
CA ARG A 63 11.26 4.95 3.14
C ARG A 63 11.19 3.80 4.12
N TRP A 64 10.41 2.76 3.82
CA TRP A 64 10.30 1.60 4.71
C TRP A 64 11.62 0.80 4.76
N ALA A 65 12.25 0.55 3.60
CA ALA A 65 13.56 -0.09 3.52
C ALA A 65 14.64 0.71 4.27
N ALA A 66 14.63 2.04 4.18
CA ALA A 66 15.55 2.90 4.92
C ALA A 66 15.33 2.85 6.44
N ARG A 67 14.08 2.75 6.91
CA ARG A 67 13.76 2.61 8.35
C ARG A 67 14.20 1.26 8.91
N ASP A 68 13.97 0.16 8.18
CA ASP A 68 14.39 -1.17 8.61
C ASP A 68 15.92 -1.33 8.59
N SER A 69 16.63 -0.53 7.78
CA SER A 69 18.10 -0.53 7.71
C SER A 69 18.77 0.21 8.86
N ASN A 70 18.02 0.93 9.71
CA ASN A 70 18.51 1.59 10.91
C ASN A 70 17.68 1.12 12.12
N PRO A 71 17.93 -0.08 12.66
CA PRO A 71 17.23 -0.54 13.84
C PRO A 71 17.51 0.44 14.98
N GLU A 72 16.47 0.78 15.76
CA GLU A 72 16.64 1.51 17.02
C GLU A 72 17.73 0.82 17.86
N PRO A 73 18.64 1.57 18.50
CA PRO A 73 19.65 0.95 19.35
C PRO A 73 18.93 0.12 20.43
N ALA A 74 19.35 -1.13 20.60
CA ALA A 74 18.86 -1.96 21.68
C ALA A 74 19.26 -1.31 23.02
N ASP A 75 18.28 -1.06 23.89
CA ASP A 75 18.45 -0.56 25.27
C ASP A 75 19.43 -1.42 26.09
#